data_AF-A0A2H9QI24-F1
#
_entry.id   AF-A0A2H9QI24-F1
#
_cell.length_a   1.000
_cell.length_b   1.000
_cell.length_c   1.000
_cell.angle_alpha   90.00
_cell.angle_beta   90.00
_cell.angle_gamma   90.00
#
_symmetry.space_group_name_H-M   'P 1'
#
loop_
_entity.id
_entity.type
_entity.pdbx_description
1 polymer ?
#
loop_
_entity_poly.entity_id
_entity_poly.type
_entity_poly.pdbx_seq_one_letter_code
_entity_poly.pdbx_strand_id
1 'polypeptide(L)'
;MTEFLKNKILFIHGNKYASNESIRKAETIMLGHFHSAHAIKDNIGIVRNWKSWAIYDFDNELYDKDKKVKTQIKKVLGFPCFNAFFDGSGEKNGPYAKYLDKKEVFTLDLIKLV
;
A
#
# COMPACT_ATOMS: atom_id res chain seq x y z
N MET A 1 -2.49 15.51 -9.98
CA MET A 1 -2.16 14.24 -9.29
C MET A 1 -0.85 13.80 -9.91
N THR A 2 0.20 13.65 -9.12
CA THR A 2 1.51 13.28 -9.67
C THR A 2 1.67 11.79 -9.52
N GLU A 3 1.33 11.05 -10.57
CA GLU A 3 1.76 9.66 -10.72
C GLU A 3 3.08 9.65 -11.50
N PHE A 4 3.95 8.69 -11.20
CA PHE A 4 5.24 8.55 -11.87
C PHE A 4 5.50 7.07 -12.16
N LEU A 5 5.78 6.74 -13.41
CA LEU A 5 6.04 5.36 -13.85
C LEU A 5 7.52 5.22 -14.25
N LYS A 6 8.23 4.28 -13.63
CA LYS A 6 9.61 3.94 -13.98
C LYS A 6 9.80 2.43 -13.94
N ASN A 7 10.30 1.83 -15.02
CA ASN A 7 10.60 0.39 -15.09
C ASN A 7 9.43 -0.52 -14.61
N LYS A 8 8.19 -0.20 -15.00
CA LYS A 8 6.95 -0.90 -14.55
C LYS A 8 6.60 -0.75 -13.06
N ILE A 9 7.28 0.15 -12.35
CA ILE A 9 6.96 0.54 -10.97
C ILE A 9 6.20 1.87 -11.03
N LEU A 10 4.96 1.86 -10.54
CA LEU A 10 4.09 3.01 -10.50
C LEU A 10 4.07 3.62 -9.10
N PHE A 11 4.59 4.84 -8.99
CA PHE A 11 4.57 5.65 -7.78
C PHE A 11 3.32 6.51 -7.77
N ILE A 12 2.49 6.34 -6.74
CA ILE A 12 1.28 7.12 -6.54
C ILE A 12 1.12 7.47 -5.07
N HIS A 13 0.57 8.66 -4.80
CA HIS A 13 0.14 8.96 -3.44
C HIS A 13 -1.00 8.02 -3.04
N GLY A 14 -2.06 7.90 -3.84
CA GLY A 14 -3.12 6.91 -3.60
C GLY A 14 -4.40 7.44 -2.94
N ASN A 15 -4.58 8.76 -2.87
CA ASN A 15 -5.86 9.38 -2.51
C ASN A 15 -6.88 9.39 -3.67
N LYS A 16 -6.43 9.05 -4.89
CA LYS A 16 -7.22 8.95 -6.12
C LYS A 16 -6.65 7.82 -6.98
N TYR A 17 -7.44 7.31 -7.93
CA TYR A 17 -6.97 6.30 -8.90
C TYR A 17 -5.93 6.88 -9.86
N ALA A 18 -5.01 6.03 -10.29
CA ALA A 18 -4.05 6.34 -11.33
C ALA A 18 -4.74 6.39 -12.69
N SER A 19 -4.08 6.95 -13.69
CA SER A 19 -4.55 6.87 -15.06
C SER A 19 -4.60 5.42 -15.55
N ASN A 20 -5.54 5.14 -16.45
CA ASN A 20 -5.66 3.83 -17.08
C ASN A 20 -4.39 3.45 -17.86
N GLU A 21 -3.66 4.44 -18.39
CA GLU A 21 -2.42 4.19 -19.12
C GLU A 21 -1.31 3.68 -18.19
N SER A 22 -1.07 4.40 -17.09
CA SER A 22 -0.02 4.06 -16.13
C SER A 22 -0.28 2.74 -15.44
N ILE A 23 -1.53 2.49 -15.01
CA ILE A 23 -1.86 1.29 -14.24
C ILE A 23 -1.78 0.00 -15.08
N ARG A 24 -2.08 0.07 -16.39
CA ARG A 24 -1.92 -1.06 -17.31
C ARG A 24 -0.45 -1.46 -17.50
N LYS A 25 0.45 -0.48 -17.47
CA LYS A 25 1.90 -0.68 -17.66
C LYS A 25 2.63 -1.11 -16.38
N ALA A 26 1.98 -0.99 -15.23
CA ALA A 26 2.58 -1.29 -13.93
C ALA A 26 2.54 -2.78 -13.59
N GLU A 27 3.64 -3.32 -13.08
CA GLU A 27 3.71 -4.62 -12.40
C GLU A 27 3.79 -4.46 -10.88
N THR A 28 4.22 -3.29 -10.40
CA THR A 28 4.33 -2.98 -8.97
C THR A 28 3.83 -1.58 -8.70
N ILE A 29 3.10 -1.39 -7.61
CA ILE A 29 2.66 -0.07 -7.15
C ILE A 29 3.39 0.29 -5.86
N MET A 30 3.88 1.51 -5.81
CA MET A 30 4.47 2.20 -4.67
C MET A 30 3.42 3.20 -4.16
N LEU A 31 2.84 2.95 -2.97
CA LEU A 31 1.62 3.62 -2.48
C LEU A 31 1.82 4.34 -1.15
N GLY A 32 1.62 5.66 -1.12
CA GLY A 32 1.88 6.48 0.08
C GLY A 32 0.70 6.65 1.05
N HIS A 33 -0.52 6.74 0.55
CA HIS A 33 -1.70 7.26 1.26
C HIS A 33 -2.09 6.46 2.50
N PHE A 34 -1.70 5.19 2.56
CA PHE A 34 -2.08 4.30 3.65
C PHE A 34 -1.32 4.63 4.94
N HIS A 35 -0.15 5.27 4.84
CA HIS A 35 0.75 5.49 5.98
C HIS A 35 0.90 4.20 6.80
N SER A 36 1.43 3.17 6.14
CA SER A 36 1.42 1.80 6.64
C SER A 36 2.00 1.71 8.04
N ALA A 37 1.21 1.09 8.93
CA ALA A 37 1.57 0.87 10.31
C ALA A 37 1.10 -0.52 10.75
N HIS A 38 1.75 -1.06 11.78
CA HIS A 38 1.40 -2.32 12.40
C HIS A 38 1.00 -2.06 13.85
N ALA A 39 -0.18 -2.52 14.24
CA ALA A 39 -0.66 -2.41 15.61
C ALA A 39 0.05 -3.48 16.48
N ILE A 40 0.76 -3.03 17.52
CA ILE A 40 1.42 -3.88 18.50
C ILE A 40 0.76 -3.62 19.84
N LYS A 41 0.38 -4.69 20.54
CA LYS A 41 -0.10 -4.61 21.92
C LYS A 41 1.09 -4.75 22.85
N ASP A 42 1.30 -3.75 23.70
CA ASP A 42 2.37 -3.80 24.69
C ASP A 42 2.01 -4.71 25.88
N ASN A 43 3.00 -4.92 26.76
CA ASN A 43 2.89 -5.84 27.90
C ASN A 43 1.85 -5.40 28.94
N ILE A 44 1.41 -4.14 28.94
CA ILE A 44 0.35 -3.61 29.81
C ILE A 44 -1.00 -3.50 29.09
N GLY A 45 -1.06 -3.95 27.84
CA GLY A 45 -2.27 -4.09 27.05
C GLY A 45 -2.65 -2.89 26.18
N ILE A 46 -1.81 -1.86 26.11
CA ILE A 46 -2.05 -0.68 25.26
C ILE A 46 -1.65 -1.02 23.82
N VAL A 47 -2.55 -0.74 22.88
CA VAL A 47 -2.27 -0.90 21.44
C VAL A 47 -1.58 0.36 20.92
N ARG A 48 -0.42 0.19 20.30
CA ARG A 48 0.34 1.26 19.65
C ARG A 48 0.55 0.91 18.18
N ASN A 49 0.48 1.90 17.30
CA ASN A 49 0.81 1.74 15.89
C ASN A 49 2.30 2.02 15.68
N TRP A 50 2.99 1.10 15.03
CA TRP A 50 4.38 1.25 14.64
C TRP A 50 4.47 1.38 13.14
N LYS A 51 5.19 2.39 12.65
CA LYS A 51 5.46 2.57 11.22
C LYS A 51 6.06 1.31 10.63
N SER A 52 5.51 0.88 9.51
CA SER A 52 5.93 -0.36 8.87
C SER A 52 5.86 -0.27 7.35
N TRP A 53 6.68 -1.08 6.70
CA TRP A 53 6.49 -1.41 5.30
C TRP A 53 5.44 -2.50 5.21
N ALA A 54 4.53 -2.37 4.25
CA ALA A 54 3.54 -3.41 3.99
C ALA A 54 3.59 -3.83 2.53
N ILE A 55 3.55 -5.15 2.30
CA ILE A 55 3.45 -5.74 0.97
C ILE A 55 2.07 -6.37 0.84
N TYR A 56 1.38 -6.01 -0.22
CA TYR A 56 0.06 -6.48 -0.56
C TYR A 56 0.08 -7.20 -1.90
N ASP A 57 -0.71 -8.27 -2.00
CA ASP A 57 -1.10 -8.81 -3.31
C ASP A 57 -2.23 -7.93 -3.88
N PHE A 58 -2.27 -7.80 -5.21
CA PHE A 58 -3.28 -6.98 -5.91
C PHE A 58 -4.30 -7.87 -6.62
N ASP A 59 -5.59 -7.64 -6.34
CA ASP A 59 -6.68 -8.34 -6.99
C ASP A 59 -6.99 -7.71 -8.36
N ASN A 60 -6.29 -8.20 -9.39
CA ASN A 60 -6.47 -7.76 -10.77
C ASN A 60 -7.86 -8.11 -11.32
N GLU A 61 -8.47 -9.21 -10.86
CA GLU A 61 -9.78 -9.65 -11.36
C GLU A 61 -10.89 -8.73 -10.84
N LEU A 62 -10.89 -8.45 -9.54
CA LEU A 62 -11.82 -7.51 -8.93
C LEU A 62 -11.62 -6.09 -9.49
N TYR A 63 -10.36 -5.68 -9.71
CA TYR A 63 -10.08 -4.39 -10.32
C TYR A 63 -10.63 -4.28 -11.75
N ASP A 64 -10.44 -5.29 -12.60
CA ASP A 64 -11.00 -5.29 -13.95
C ASP A 64 -12.53 -5.29 -13.94
N LYS A 65 -13.16 -6.09 -13.07
CA LYS A 65 -14.62 -6.12 -12.92
C LYS A 65 -15.19 -4.74 -12.60
N ASP A 66 -14.54 -4.01 -11.69
CA ASP A 66 -14.98 -2.71 -11.18
C ASP A 66 -14.63 -1.53 -12.09
N LYS A 67 -13.42 -1.54 -12.67
CA LYS A 67 -12.87 -0.39 -13.41
C LYS A 67 -12.87 -0.57 -14.92
N LYS A 68 -13.14 -1.79 -15.41
CA LYS A 68 -13.03 -2.17 -16.83
C LYS A 68 -11.63 -1.93 -17.37
N VAL A 69 -10.63 -2.21 -16.54
CA VAL A 69 -9.21 -2.01 -16.83
C VAL A 69 -8.44 -3.24 -16.37
N LYS A 70 -8.04 -4.09 -17.33
CA LYS A 70 -7.10 -5.19 -17.10
C LYS A 70 -5.72 -4.67 -16.68
N THR A 71 -5.20 -5.20 -15.59
CA THR A 71 -3.87 -4.89 -15.03
C THR A 71 -3.02 -6.15 -14.92
N GLN A 72 -1.72 -5.96 -14.69
CA GLN A 72 -0.74 -7.04 -14.47
C GLN A 72 0.04 -6.82 -13.17
N ILE A 73 -0.59 -6.15 -12.21
CA ILE A 73 0.05 -5.75 -10.96
C ILE A 73 0.23 -6.99 -10.10
N LYS A 74 1.47 -7.28 -9.74
CA LYS A 74 1.82 -8.44 -8.92
C LYS A 74 1.83 -8.07 -7.43
N LYS A 75 2.33 -6.88 -7.11
CA LYS A 75 2.53 -6.44 -5.73
C LYS A 75 2.24 -4.95 -5.56
N VAL A 76 1.76 -4.58 -4.38
CA VAL A 76 1.67 -3.19 -3.92
C VAL A 76 2.46 -3.05 -2.64
N LEU A 77 3.26 -2.00 -2.58
CA LEU A 77 4.14 -1.66 -1.48
C LEU A 77 3.58 -0.40 -0.82
N GLY A 78 3.08 -0.55 0.40
CA GLY A 78 2.61 0.56 1.23
C GLY A 78 3.78 1.18 1.99
N PHE A 79 3.95 2.50 1.83
CA PHE A 79 4.96 3.23 2.58
C PHE A 79 4.48 3.58 3.99
N PRO A 80 5.38 3.56 4.98
CA PRO A 80 5.14 4.25 6.23
C PRO A 80 5.10 5.77 6.00
N CYS A 81 4.46 6.50 6.89
CA CYS A 81 4.62 7.95 6.93
C CYS A 81 6.02 8.34 7.41
N PHE A 82 6.65 9.29 6.73
CA PHE A 82 7.96 9.83 7.12
C PHE A 82 7.89 10.86 8.25
N ASN A 83 6.70 11.38 8.56
CA ASN A 83 6.51 12.37 9.62
C ASN A 83 6.76 11.74 11.00
N ALA A 84 7.68 12.30 11.80
CA ALA A 84 8.01 11.81 13.14
C ALA A 84 6.84 11.86 14.14
N PHE A 85 5.86 12.75 13.93
CA PHE A 85 4.74 12.99 14.87
C PHE A 85 3.45 12.24 14.51
N PHE A 86 3.48 11.41 13.47
CA PHE A 86 2.34 10.65 13.01
C PHE A 86 2.78 9.23 12.69
N ASP A 87 2.15 8.23 13.30
CA ASP A 87 2.56 6.82 13.17
C ASP A 87 1.74 6.01 12.16
N GLY A 88 0.69 6.60 11.58
CA GLY A 88 -0.25 5.89 10.72
C GLY A 88 -1.41 5.28 11.50
N SER A 89 -2.49 4.95 10.79
CA SER A 89 -3.70 4.35 11.40
C SER A 89 -3.67 2.82 11.40
N GLY A 90 -2.74 2.18 10.67
CA GLY A 90 -2.64 0.72 10.53
C GLY A 90 -3.67 0.10 9.57
N GLU A 91 -4.70 0.87 9.19
CA GLU A 91 -5.77 0.46 8.29
C GLU A 91 -5.47 0.83 6.83
N LYS A 92 -5.82 -0.07 5.90
CA LYS A 92 -5.82 0.25 4.46
C LYS A 92 -7.00 1.17 4.18
N ASN A 93 -6.75 2.34 3.59
CA ASN A 93 -7.80 3.32 3.29
C ASN A 93 -7.71 3.83 1.84
N GLY A 94 -8.74 4.51 1.35
CA GLY A 94 -8.71 5.09 0.01
C GLY A 94 -9.02 4.13 -1.15
N PRO A 95 -8.88 4.59 -2.40
CA PRO A 95 -9.49 3.95 -3.56
C PRO A 95 -8.99 2.54 -3.87
N TYR A 96 -7.75 2.24 -3.48
CA TYR A 96 -7.14 0.94 -3.73
C TYR A 96 -7.38 -0.09 -2.62
N ALA A 97 -7.83 0.32 -1.43
CA ALA A 97 -7.85 -0.54 -0.25
C ALA A 97 -8.57 -1.87 -0.45
N LYS A 98 -9.69 -1.87 -1.18
CA LYS A 98 -10.50 -3.08 -1.44
C LYS A 98 -9.89 -4.06 -2.44
N TYR A 99 -8.86 -3.67 -3.19
CA TYR A 99 -8.17 -4.54 -4.15
C TYR A 99 -6.88 -5.14 -3.58
N LEU A 100 -6.66 -4.97 -2.28
CA LEU A 100 -5.38 -5.30 -1.65
C LEU A 100 -5.58 -6.31 -0.55
N ASP A 101 -4.90 -7.43 -0.66
CA ASP A 101 -4.78 -8.40 0.42
C ASP A 101 -3.40 -8.30 1.09
N LYS A 102 -3.37 -8.27 2.43
CA LYS A 102 -2.12 -7.99 3.17
C LYS A 102 -1.34 -9.29 3.28
N LYS A 103 -0.14 -9.31 2.70
CA LYS A 103 0.70 -10.50 2.65
C LYS A 103 1.80 -10.45 3.69
N GLU A 104 2.52 -9.33 3.76
CA GLU A 104 3.72 -9.22 4.58
C GLU A 104 3.84 -7.83 5.21
N VAL A 105 4.43 -7.78 6.41
CA VAL A 105 4.70 -6.54 7.13
C VAL A 105 6.12 -6.55 7.66
N PHE A 106 6.85 -5.44 7.51
CA PHE A 106 8.22 -5.30 7.99
C PHE A 106 8.39 -4.03 8.83
N THR A 107 9.27 -4.09 9.83
CA THR A 107 9.76 -2.89 10.53
C THR A 107 10.52 -1.98 9.57
N LEU A 108 10.82 -0.74 9.99
CA LEU A 108 11.63 0.18 9.20
C LEU A 108 13.04 -0.36 8.92
N ASP A 109 13.56 -1.20 9.81
CA ASP A 109 14.84 -1.92 9.67
C ASP A 109 14.70 -3.25 8.90
N LEU A 110 13.58 -3.45 8.20
CA LEU A 110 13.30 -4.61 7.33
C LEU A 110 13.20 -5.96 8.06
N ILE A 111 12.88 -5.96 9.36
CA ILE A 111 12.58 -7.18 10.10
C ILE A 111 11.12 -7.57 9.83
N LYS A 112 10.88 -8.81 9.39
CA LYS A 112 9.54 -9.32 9.13
C LYS A 112 8.74 -9.48 10.42
N LEU A 113 7.52 -8.95 10.44
CA LEU A 113 6.57 -9.05 11.55
C LEU A 113 5.47 -10.09 11.27
N VAL A 114 4.99 -10.15 10.03
CA VAL A 114 3.98 -11.08 9.51
C VAL A 114 4.35 -11.44 8.08
#